data_AF-A0A928QFM2-F1
#
_entry.id   AF-A0A928QFM2-F1
#
_cell.length_a   1.000
_cell.length_b   1.000
_cell.length_c   1.000
_cell.angle_alpha   90.00
_cell.angle_beta   90.00
_cell.angle_gamma   90.00
#
_symmetry.space_group_name_H-M   'P 1'
#
loop_
_entity.id
_entity.type
_entity.pdbx_description
1 polymer ?
#
loop_
_entity_poly.entity_id
_entity_poly.type
_entity_poly.pdbx_seq_one_letter_code
_entity_poly.pdbx_strand_id
1 'polypeptide(L)'
;MLFLGIVRGIICPAGQGGIFMAKNEINSQGGAVKAKFADRLMALLQEEAEKGISMAQVGKACNLATGTISKYTLGNTEIGAANLLKFAEYFDTSADYLLGVSDVRTLNNDVASAAITIGVNDTTIQTLKYLATIYPEDGHRTALNLFLSDVSFIGDFLDIFMKYVEARETFEAVNADTDKYYSEQERSQMELREYQAMKHIVAVMNEMYTKYKK
;
A
#
# COMPACT_ATOMS: atom_id res chain seq x y z
N MET A 1 -0.61 -10.84 38.53
CA MET A 1 -0.02 -9.59 38.01
C MET A 1 -0.71 -9.32 36.68
N LEU A 2 -1.76 -8.49 36.70
CA LEU A 2 -1.75 -7.08 36.24
C LEU A 2 -1.79 -7.03 34.70
N PHE A 3 -2.80 -6.52 33.98
CA PHE A 3 -3.93 -5.66 34.32
C PHE A 3 -5.05 -5.91 33.28
N LEU A 4 -6.25 -6.23 33.74
CA LEU A 4 -7.50 -6.03 33.01
C LEU A 4 -8.00 -4.61 33.37
N GLY A 5 -8.23 -3.77 32.37
CA GLY A 5 -8.87 -2.45 32.52
C GLY A 5 -9.38 -2.01 31.15
N ILE A 6 -10.64 -2.31 30.81
CA ILE A 6 -11.76 -1.35 30.87
C ILE A 6 -11.35 0.01 30.29
N VAL A 7 -11.70 0.26 29.02
CA VAL A 7 -12.52 1.42 28.66
C VAL A 7 -13.45 1.02 27.51
N ARG A 8 -14.68 0.65 27.88
CA ARG A 8 -15.87 0.87 27.06
C ARG A 8 -16.16 2.37 27.08
N GLY A 9 -16.50 2.93 25.92
CA GLY A 9 -17.43 4.07 25.83
C GLY A 9 -16.82 5.45 25.75
N ILE A 10 -16.63 5.93 24.51
CA ILE A 10 -17.21 7.21 24.10
C ILE A 10 -18.03 6.93 22.84
N ILE A 11 -19.30 6.66 23.06
CA ILE A 11 -20.35 6.88 22.07
C ILE A 11 -20.45 8.40 21.94
N CYS A 12 -20.11 8.93 20.77
CA CYS A 12 -20.54 10.28 20.39
C CYS A 12 -21.97 10.15 19.85
N PRO A 13 -22.99 10.79 20.46
CA PRO A 13 -24.38 10.55 20.08
C PRO A 13 -24.78 11.34 18.84
N ALA A 14 -25.45 10.62 17.94
CA ALA A 14 -26.51 11.02 17.01
C ALA A 14 -26.32 12.30 16.15
N GLY A 15 -26.30 12.10 14.82
CA GLY A 15 -26.49 13.20 13.88
C GLY A 15 -26.35 12.86 12.39
N GLN A 16 -27.10 11.85 11.90
CA GLN A 16 -27.58 11.69 10.52
C GLN A 16 -26.57 11.72 9.35
N GLY A 17 -26.54 10.62 8.59
CA GLY A 17 -26.01 10.60 7.23
C GLY A 17 -25.37 9.28 6.89
N GLY A 18 -26.15 8.21 6.87
CA GLY A 18 -25.72 6.98 6.20
C GLY A 18 -25.38 7.32 4.75
N ILE A 19 -24.15 7.04 4.36
CA ILE A 19 -23.80 6.95 2.94
C ILE A 19 -23.02 5.65 2.77
N PHE A 20 -23.81 4.60 2.58
CA PHE A 20 -23.44 3.44 1.79
C PHE A 20 -23.08 3.96 0.38
N MET A 21 -21.80 3.98 0.01
CA MET A 21 -21.40 4.36 -1.34
C MET A 21 -21.44 3.12 -2.24
N ALA A 22 -22.54 3.01 -2.98
CA ALA A 22 -22.59 2.21 -4.20
C ALA A 22 -21.57 2.79 -5.20
N LYS A 23 -20.65 1.95 -5.69
CA LYS A 23 -19.74 2.30 -6.78
C LYS A 23 -20.58 2.59 -8.02
N ASN A 24 -20.63 3.85 -8.45
CA ASN A 24 -21.29 4.25 -9.69
C ASN A 24 -20.22 4.36 -10.78
N GLU A 25 -20.27 3.45 -11.75
CA GLU A 25 -19.38 3.44 -12.92
C GLU A 25 -19.83 4.53 -13.91
N ILE A 26 -19.00 5.56 -14.11
CA ILE A 26 -19.23 6.57 -15.14
C ILE A 26 -18.09 6.52 -16.16
N ASN A 27 -18.37 5.88 -17.29
CA ASN A 27 -17.46 5.72 -18.43
C ASN A 27 -17.48 6.98 -19.32
N SER A 28 -16.56 7.90 -19.04
CA SER A 28 -16.03 8.91 -19.98
C SER A 28 -14.60 9.24 -19.50
N GLN A 29 -13.67 9.58 -20.40
CA GLN A 29 -12.25 9.81 -20.05
C GLN A 29 -12.07 10.84 -18.91
N GLY A 30 -12.96 11.84 -18.79
CA GLY A 30 -12.99 12.77 -17.64
C GLY A 30 -13.55 12.17 -16.34
N GLY A 31 -14.47 11.21 -16.43
CA GLY A 31 -15.02 10.48 -15.28
C GLY A 31 -14.00 9.56 -14.61
N ALA A 32 -13.12 8.91 -15.39
CA ALA A 32 -12.07 8.04 -14.87
C ALA A 32 -11.01 8.82 -14.06
N VAL A 33 -10.61 10.01 -14.54
CA VAL A 33 -9.67 10.91 -13.82
C VAL A 33 -10.30 11.39 -12.52
N LYS A 34 -11.58 11.76 -12.54
CA LYS A 34 -12.32 12.21 -11.35
C LYS A 34 -12.40 11.12 -10.27
N ALA A 35 -12.65 9.88 -10.68
CA ALA A 35 -12.69 8.72 -9.79
C ALA A 35 -11.31 8.44 -9.18
N LYS A 36 -10.25 8.37 -10.00
CA LYS A 36 -8.89 8.12 -9.51
C LYS A 36 -8.41 9.19 -8.53
N PHE A 37 -8.70 10.46 -8.81
CA PHE A 37 -8.36 11.54 -7.89
C PHE A 37 -9.08 11.42 -6.55
N ALA A 38 -10.38 11.14 -6.58
CA ALA A 38 -11.19 10.95 -5.38
C ALA A 38 -10.64 9.80 -4.51
N ASP A 39 -10.32 8.66 -5.15
CA ASP A 39 -9.78 7.48 -4.47
C ASP A 39 -8.41 7.77 -3.83
N ARG A 40 -7.49 8.39 -4.57
CA ARG A 40 -6.14 8.73 -4.07
C ARG A 40 -6.18 9.77 -2.95
N LEU A 41 -7.03 10.79 -3.08
CA LEU A 41 -7.21 11.78 -2.04
C LEU A 41 -7.80 11.15 -0.77
N MET A 42 -8.76 10.23 -0.91
CA MET A 42 -9.34 9.51 0.24
C MET A 42 -8.29 8.64 0.94
N ALA A 43 -7.44 7.93 0.18
CA ALA A 43 -6.35 7.14 0.74
C ALA A 43 -5.36 8.00 1.55
N LEU A 44 -4.94 9.15 1.01
CA LEU A 44 -4.05 10.08 1.71
C LEU A 44 -4.68 10.66 2.98
N LEU A 45 -5.99 10.97 2.94
CA LEU A 45 -6.71 11.44 4.13
C LEU A 45 -6.85 10.36 5.20
N GLN A 46 -6.96 9.10 4.80
CA GLN A 46 -7.00 7.96 5.72
C GLN A 46 -5.63 7.76 6.40
N GLU A 47 -4.54 7.86 5.65
CA GLU A 47 -3.16 7.81 6.19
C GLU A 47 -2.93 8.91 7.25
N GLU A 48 -3.47 10.12 7.03
CA GLU A 48 -3.40 11.21 8.01
C GLU A 48 -4.31 10.96 9.23
N ALA A 49 -5.50 10.38 9.02
CA ALA A 49 -6.40 10.02 10.11
C ALA A 49 -5.77 9.00 11.07
N GLU A 50 -5.00 8.05 10.55
CA GLU A 50 -4.21 7.09 11.33
C GLU A 50 -3.12 7.75 12.19
N LYS A 51 -2.60 8.90 11.73
CA LYS A 51 -1.68 9.77 12.50
C LYS A 51 -2.41 10.67 13.51
N GLY A 52 -3.74 10.55 13.60
CA GLY A 52 -4.59 11.38 14.46
C GLY A 52 -4.91 12.77 13.88
N ILE A 53 -4.68 12.99 12.59
CA ILE A 53 -4.95 14.25 11.91
C ILE A 53 -6.33 14.17 11.24
N SER A 54 -7.24 15.04 11.67
CA SER A 54 -8.60 15.09 11.13
C SER A 54 -8.65 15.80 9.77
N MET A 55 -9.67 15.46 8.97
CA MET A 55 -9.94 16.12 7.69
C MET A 55 -10.14 17.64 7.83
N ALA A 56 -10.63 18.12 8.99
CA ALA A 56 -10.75 19.54 9.27
C ALA A 56 -9.38 20.23 9.45
N GLN A 57 -8.40 19.54 10.05
CA GLN A 57 -7.03 20.03 10.18
C GLN A 57 -6.33 20.06 8.81
N VAL A 58 -6.52 19.02 7.99
CA VAL A 58 -6.03 19.00 6.59
C VAL A 58 -6.63 20.16 5.79
N GLY A 59 -7.95 20.37 5.89
CA GLY A 59 -8.63 21.49 5.25
C GLY A 59 -8.07 22.84 5.69
N LYS A 60 -7.81 23.01 6.99
CA LYS A 60 -7.20 24.24 7.50
C LYS A 60 -5.80 24.45 6.94
N ALA A 61 -4.97 23.41 6.86
CA ALA A 61 -3.63 23.50 6.26
C ALA A 61 -3.68 23.85 4.77
N CYS A 62 -4.66 23.29 4.04
CA CYS A 62 -4.87 23.54 2.62
C CYS A 62 -5.70 24.81 2.33
N ASN A 63 -6.10 25.59 3.35
CA ASN A 63 -7.04 26.71 3.21
C ASN A 63 -8.33 26.34 2.45
N LEU A 64 -8.93 25.20 2.82
CA LEU A 64 -10.16 24.65 2.25
C LEU A 64 -11.16 24.27 3.34
N ALA A 65 -12.44 24.49 3.07
CA ALA A 65 -13.50 24.01 3.94
C ALA A 65 -13.62 22.48 3.86
N THR A 66 -13.97 21.82 4.97
CA THR A 66 -14.18 20.37 5.03
C THR A 66 -15.21 19.88 4.01
N GLY A 67 -16.28 20.67 3.80
CA GLY A 67 -17.29 20.36 2.78
C GLY A 67 -16.76 20.40 1.35
N THR A 68 -15.72 21.20 1.07
CA THR A 68 -15.06 21.21 -0.24
C THR A 68 -14.23 19.96 -0.44
N ILE A 69 -13.48 19.52 0.58
CA ILE A 69 -12.74 18.25 0.55
C ILE A 69 -13.69 17.08 0.32
N SER A 70 -14.82 17.05 1.04
CA SER A 70 -15.82 16.00 0.89
C SER A 70 -16.41 15.95 -0.53
N LYS A 71 -16.64 17.09 -1.19
CA LYS A 71 -17.07 17.10 -2.60
C LYS A 71 -16.04 16.49 -3.55
N TYR A 72 -14.76 16.65 -3.24
CA TYR A 72 -13.67 16.06 -4.02
C TYR A 72 -13.56 14.56 -3.81
N THR A 73 -13.59 14.09 -2.57
CA THR A 73 -13.50 12.65 -2.24
C THR A 73 -14.72 11.85 -2.69
N LEU A 74 -15.87 12.51 -2.84
CA LEU A 74 -17.08 11.89 -3.40
C LEU A 74 -17.12 11.90 -4.93
N GLY A 75 -16.12 12.49 -5.59
CA GLY A 75 -16.13 12.66 -7.04
C GLY A 75 -17.29 13.51 -7.54
N ASN A 76 -17.81 14.43 -6.71
CA ASN A 76 -18.92 15.31 -7.07
C ASN A 76 -18.43 16.53 -7.87
N THR A 77 -17.24 17.03 -7.57
CA THR A 77 -16.69 18.24 -8.19
C THR A 77 -15.28 17.99 -8.72
N GLU A 78 -14.95 18.53 -9.89
CA GLU A 78 -13.57 18.52 -10.39
C GLU A 78 -12.70 19.49 -9.61
N ILE A 79 -11.45 19.11 -9.38
CA ILE A 79 -10.50 19.97 -8.69
C ILE A 79 -9.85 20.94 -9.68
N GLY A 80 -9.78 22.21 -9.31
CA GLY A 80 -9.01 23.21 -10.06
C GLY A 80 -7.51 23.10 -9.75
N ALA A 81 -6.67 23.49 -10.71
CA ALA A 81 -5.20 23.41 -10.60
C ALA A 81 -4.64 24.04 -9.31
N ALA A 82 -5.20 25.16 -8.85
CA ALA A 82 -4.77 25.82 -7.62
C ALA A 82 -5.01 24.98 -6.36
N ASN A 83 -6.13 24.26 -6.27
CA ASN A 83 -6.40 23.39 -5.12
C ASN A 83 -5.65 22.07 -5.24
N LEU A 84 -5.44 21.58 -6.47
CA LEU A 84 -4.63 20.40 -6.73
C LEU A 84 -3.19 20.60 -6.23
N LEU A 85 -2.60 21.76 -6.53
CA LEU A 85 -1.26 22.10 -6.08
C LEU A 85 -1.15 22.15 -4.55
N LYS A 86 -2.17 22.70 -3.86
CA LYS A 86 -2.17 22.72 -2.39
C LYS A 86 -2.18 21.32 -1.77
N PHE A 87 -2.92 20.38 -2.34
CA PHE A 87 -2.89 19.00 -1.87
C PHE A 87 -1.56 18.33 -2.22
N ALA A 88 -1.04 18.55 -3.42
CA ALA A 88 0.27 18.06 -3.84
C ALA A 88 1.37 18.52 -2.85
N GLU A 89 1.42 19.81 -2.52
CA GLU A 89 2.36 20.38 -1.55
C GLU A 89 2.14 19.84 -0.13
N TYR A 90 0.89 19.77 0.33
CA TYR A 90 0.59 19.32 1.69
C TYR A 90 0.97 17.85 1.93
N PHE A 91 0.68 16.99 0.97
CA PHE A 91 0.97 15.56 1.05
C PHE A 91 2.37 15.18 0.54
N ASP A 92 3.16 16.15 0.09
CA ASP A 92 4.44 15.94 -0.61
C ASP A 92 4.32 14.95 -1.79
N THR A 93 3.26 15.13 -2.58
CA THR A 93 2.95 14.29 -3.75
C THR A 93 2.95 15.06 -5.06
N SER A 94 3.10 14.37 -6.18
CA SER A 94 3.01 14.91 -7.53
C SER A 94 1.54 15.09 -7.96
N ALA A 95 1.28 16.14 -8.74
CA ALA A 95 -0.04 16.34 -9.35
C ALA A 95 -0.43 15.16 -10.26
N ASP A 96 0.57 14.57 -10.95
CA ASP A 96 0.40 13.41 -11.81
C ASP A 96 -0.05 12.17 -11.01
N TYR A 97 0.46 12.00 -9.80
CA TYR A 97 -0.05 10.99 -8.88
C TYR A 97 -1.49 11.29 -8.47
N LEU A 98 -1.80 12.51 -8.04
CA LEU A 98 -3.17 12.81 -7.62
C LEU A 98 -4.18 12.59 -8.76
N LEU A 99 -3.82 12.93 -10.00
CA LEU A 99 -4.70 12.76 -11.17
C LEU A 99 -4.74 11.33 -11.74
N GLY A 100 -3.89 10.42 -11.25
CA GLY A 100 -3.86 9.04 -11.75
C GLY A 100 -3.08 8.84 -13.05
N VAL A 101 -2.23 9.80 -13.42
CA VAL A 101 -1.35 9.77 -14.59
C VAL A 101 -0.09 8.94 -14.32
N SER A 102 0.43 8.98 -13.09
CA SER A 102 1.60 8.20 -12.63
C SER A 102 1.31 7.53 -11.28
N ASP A 103 1.92 6.39 -11.01
CA ASP A 103 1.83 5.72 -9.69
C ASP A 103 2.92 6.18 -8.70
N VAL A 104 3.76 7.13 -9.11
CA VAL A 104 4.86 7.68 -8.32
C VAL A 104 4.37 8.87 -7.49
N ARG A 105 4.31 8.74 -6.16
CA ARG A 105 3.80 9.79 -5.28
C ARG A 105 4.75 10.99 -5.21
N THR A 106 6.06 10.81 -5.07
CA THR A 106 7.02 11.90 -4.78
C THR A 106 7.19 13.00 -5.85
N LEU A 107 7.53 14.22 -5.39
CA LEU A 107 8.03 15.35 -6.20
C LEU A 107 9.54 15.29 -6.51
N ASN A 108 10.27 14.40 -5.84
CA ASN A 108 11.72 14.29 -6.04
C ASN A 108 12.01 13.62 -7.39
N ASN A 109 12.54 14.39 -8.35
CA ASN A 109 12.83 13.91 -9.71
C ASN A 109 13.79 12.71 -9.76
N ASP A 110 14.75 12.60 -8.84
CA ASP A 110 15.68 11.47 -8.79
C ASP A 110 14.95 10.19 -8.36
N VAL A 111 14.09 10.31 -7.34
CA VAL A 111 13.28 9.19 -6.85
C VAL A 111 12.22 8.83 -7.88
N ALA A 112 11.59 9.81 -8.51
CA ALA A 112 10.57 9.60 -9.53
C ALA A 112 11.12 8.94 -10.79
N SER A 113 12.27 9.41 -11.29
CA SER A 113 12.92 8.79 -12.45
C SER A 113 13.39 7.37 -12.16
N ALA A 114 13.94 7.10 -10.97
CA ALA A 114 14.31 5.75 -10.55
C ALA A 114 13.09 4.83 -10.43
N ALA A 115 12.01 5.31 -9.80
CA ALA A 115 10.76 4.58 -9.65
C ALA A 115 10.16 4.18 -11.03
N ILE A 116 10.09 5.14 -11.97
CA ILE A 116 9.60 4.90 -13.34
C ILE A 116 10.49 3.91 -14.08
N THR A 117 11.82 4.09 -14.02
CA THR A 117 12.78 3.26 -14.78
C THR A 117 12.79 1.82 -14.28
N ILE A 118 12.70 1.63 -12.96
CA ILE A 118 12.76 0.30 -12.33
C ILE A 118 11.38 -0.37 -12.30
N GLY A 119 10.30 0.41 -12.40
CA GLY A 119 8.93 -0.10 -12.32
C GLY A 119 8.46 -0.37 -10.89
N VAL A 120 8.95 0.41 -9.92
CA VAL A 120 8.58 0.31 -8.49
C VAL A 120 7.94 1.61 -8.01
N ASN A 121 7.27 1.57 -6.86
CA ASN A 121 6.72 2.80 -6.26
C ASN A 121 7.81 3.63 -5.57
N ASP A 122 7.50 4.90 -5.31
CA ASP A 122 8.45 5.83 -4.70
C ASP A 122 8.77 5.47 -3.24
N THR A 123 7.81 4.91 -2.49
CA THR A 123 8.06 4.37 -1.15
C THR A 123 9.17 3.32 -1.17
N THR A 124 9.19 2.42 -2.16
CA THR A 124 10.25 1.42 -2.33
C THR A 124 11.61 2.09 -2.49
N ILE A 125 11.72 3.09 -3.37
CA ILE A 125 12.99 3.81 -3.57
C ILE A 125 13.41 4.55 -2.29
N GLN A 126 12.47 5.16 -1.56
CA GLN A 126 12.78 5.81 -0.28
C GLN A 126 13.23 4.81 0.79
N THR A 127 12.61 3.64 0.87
CA THR A 127 13.07 2.54 1.73
C THR A 127 14.49 2.12 1.38
N LEU A 128 14.79 1.93 0.08
CA LEU A 128 16.15 1.59 -0.36
C LEU A 128 17.17 2.67 0.01
N LYS A 129 16.82 3.95 -0.16
CA LYS A 129 17.67 5.09 0.26
C LYS A 129 17.88 5.09 1.78
N TYR A 130 16.84 4.83 2.56
CA TYR A 130 16.92 4.78 4.02
C TYR A 130 17.74 3.59 4.52
N LEU A 131 17.62 2.41 3.91
CA LEU A 131 18.48 1.27 4.22
C LEU A 131 19.95 1.60 3.99
N ALA A 132 20.25 2.36 2.93
CA ALA A 132 21.60 2.82 2.64
C ALA A 132 22.15 3.81 3.68
N THR A 133 21.31 4.50 4.47
CA THR A 133 21.77 5.41 5.54
C THR A 133 21.94 4.70 6.88
N ILE A 134 21.04 3.76 7.23
CA ILE A 134 21.11 3.03 8.51
C ILE A 134 22.23 2.00 8.51
N TYR A 135 22.48 1.37 7.37
CA TYR A 135 23.50 0.34 7.20
C TYR A 135 24.58 0.86 6.23
N PRO A 136 25.49 1.73 6.70
CA PRO A 136 26.55 2.28 5.85
C PRO A 136 27.62 1.24 5.48
N GLU A 137 27.71 0.15 6.24
CA GLU A 137 28.56 -1.00 5.93
C GLU A 137 28.10 -1.70 4.66
N ASP A 138 29.04 -2.04 3.77
CA ASP A 138 28.75 -2.58 2.44
C ASP A 138 27.98 -3.91 2.45
N GLY A 139 27.87 -4.61 3.58
CA GLY A 139 27.23 -5.93 3.66
C GLY A 139 25.79 -5.96 3.15
N HIS A 140 24.94 -5.01 3.57
CA HIS A 140 23.52 -4.98 3.17
C HIS A 140 23.36 -4.55 1.70
N ARG A 141 24.16 -3.57 1.26
CA ARG A 141 24.18 -3.12 -0.14
C ARG A 141 24.71 -4.22 -1.07
N THR A 142 25.76 -4.92 -0.65
CA THR A 142 26.33 -6.06 -1.37
C THR A 142 25.31 -7.18 -1.46
N ALA A 143 24.63 -7.54 -0.36
CA ALA A 143 23.59 -8.55 -0.36
C ALA A 143 22.44 -8.18 -1.32
N LEU A 144 21.98 -6.92 -1.28
CA LEU A 144 20.93 -6.45 -2.19
C LEU A 144 21.37 -6.48 -3.65
N ASN A 145 22.57 -5.98 -3.96
CA ASN A 145 23.11 -6.00 -5.31
C ASN A 145 23.27 -7.44 -5.82
N LEU A 146 23.75 -8.35 -4.96
CA LEU A 146 23.89 -9.77 -5.28
C LEU A 146 22.53 -10.40 -5.59
N PHE A 147 21.54 -10.12 -4.76
CA PHE A 147 20.17 -10.61 -4.90
C PHE A 147 19.53 -10.13 -6.21
N LEU A 148 19.75 -8.85 -6.58
CA LEU A 148 19.19 -8.24 -7.79
C LEU A 148 20.03 -8.49 -9.06
N SER A 149 21.26 -9.00 -8.93
CA SER A 149 22.17 -9.18 -10.07
C SER A 149 21.82 -10.36 -10.97
N ASP A 150 21.02 -11.30 -10.47
CA ASP A 150 20.64 -12.51 -11.20
C ASP A 150 19.15 -12.48 -11.56
N VAL A 151 18.88 -12.16 -12.82
CA VAL A 151 17.52 -12.01 -13.38
C VAL A 151 16.72 -13.31 -13.31
N SER A 152 17.35 -14.46 -13.53
CA SER A 152 16.66 -15.76 -13.47
C SER A 152 16.28 -16.08 -12.03
N PHE A 153 17.24 -15.92 -11.11
CA PHE A 153 17.00 -16.17 -9.69
C PHE A 153 15.92 -15.27 -9.10
N ILE A 154 15.99 -13.95 -9.34
CA ILE A 154 15.02 -13.01 -8.77
C ILE A 154 13.60 -13.28 -9.32
N GLY A 155 13.48 -13.64 -10.60
CA GLY A 155 12.21 -14.04 -11.19
C GLY A 155 11.61 -15.27 -10.51
N ASP A 156 12.38 -16.36 -10.42
CA ASP A 156 11.93 -17.59 -9.78
C ASP A 156 11.58 -17.38 -8.30
N PHE A 157 12.40 -16.60 -7.59
CA PHE A 157 12.14 -16.25 -6.19
C PHE A 157 10.84 -15.48 -6.04
N LEU A 158 10.62 -14.43 -6.85
CA LEU A 158 9.41 -13.61 -6.78
C LEU A 158 8.16 -14.45 -7.09
N ASP A 159 8.21 -15.34 -8.08
CA ASP A 159 7.11 -16.23 -8.42
C ASP A 159 6.77 -17.20 -7.28
N ILE A 160 7.79 -17.79 -6.65
CA ILE A 160 7.59 -18.69 -5.50
C ILE A 160 7.08 -17.91 -4.29
N PHE A 161 7.60 -16.71 -4.05
CA PHE A 161 7.18 -15.84 -2.97
C PHE A 161 5.71 -15.43 -3.13
N MET A 162 5.28 -15.06 -4.34
CA MET A 162 3.88 -14.73 -4.61
C MET A 162 2.96 -15.93 -4.37
N LYS A 163 3.35 -17.14 -4.81
CA LYS A 163 2.61 -18.38 -4.51
C LYS A 163 2.52 -18.65 -3.01
N TYR A 164 3.57 -18.33 -2.25
CA TYR A 164 3.55 -18.45 -0.79
C TYR A 164 2.57 -17.46 -0.15
N VAL A 165 2.59 -16.19 -0.58
CA VAL A 165 1.66 -15.16 -0.10
C VAL A 165 0.21 -15.56 -0.37
N GLU A 166 -0.11 -15.98 -1.60
CA GLU A 166 -1.45 -16.45 -1.97
C GLU A 166 -1.89 -17.65 -1.12
N ALA A 167 -1.01 -18.64 -0.93
CA ALA A 167 -1.31 -19.80 -0.09
C ALA A 167 -1.63 -19.39 1.35
N ARG A 168 -0.88 -18.43 1.90
CA ARG A 168 -1.08 -17.94 3.26
C ARG A 168 -2.36 -17.13 3.42
N GLU A 169 -2.69 -16.26 2.47
CA GLU A 169 -3.95 -15.52 2.48
C GLU A 169 -5.16 -16.45 2.45
N THR A 170 -5.11 -17.52 1.63
CA THR A 170 -6.20 -18.51 1.62
C THR A 170 -6.35 -19.25 2.95
N PHE A 171 -5.24 -19.57 3.61
CA PHE A 171 -5.24 -20.21 4.92
C PHE A 171 -5.81 -19.28 6.02
N GLU A 172 -5.40 -18.01 6.03
CA GLU A 172 -5.89 -17.01 6.98
C GLU A 172 -7.37 -16.69 6.78
N ALA A 173 -7.83 -16.54 5.53
CA ALA A 173 -9.24 -16.29 5.22
C ALA A 173 -10.17 -17.44 5.67
N VAL A 174 -9.71 -18.69 5.52
CA VAL A 174 -10.43 -19.88 6.00
C VAL A 174 -10.53 -19.92 7.53
N ASN A 175 -9.45 -19.54 8.23
CA ASN A 175 -9.44 -19.53 9.69
C ASN A 175 -10.22 -18.36 10.30
N ALA A 176 -10.40 -17.27 9.56
CA ALA A 176 -11.20 -16.12 9.97
C ALA A 176 -12.72 -16.31 9.74
N ASP A 177 -13.12 -17.19 8.82
CA ASP A 177 -14.52 -17.49 8.51
C ASP A 177 -15.08 -18.52 9.51
N THR A 178 -15.47 -18.05 10.69
CA THR A 178 -16.03 -18.89 11.78
C THR A 178 -17.35 -19.59 11.44
N ASP A 179 -18.05 -19.18 10.38
CA ASP A 179 -19.36 -19.72 9.98
C ASP A 179 -19.27 -20.82 8.91
N LYS A 180 -18.10 -20.99 8.26
CA LYS A 180 -17.92 -21.96 7.17
C LYS A 180 -17.10 -23.17 7.62
N TYR A 181 -17.78 -24.31 7.72
CA TYR A 181 -17.15 -25.59 8.05
C TYR A 181 -16.42 -26.17 6.82
N TYR A 182 -15.12 -25.91 6.72
CA TYR A 182 -14.24 -26.57 5.76
C TYR A 182 -13.91 -27.99 6.23
N SER A 183 -13.84 -28.94 5.29
CA SER A 183 -13.49 -30.32 5.62
C SER A 183 -12.05 -30.45 6.12
N GLU A 184 -11.77 -31.46 6.94
CA GLU A 184 -10.40 -31.76 7.42
C GLU A 184 -9.41 -31.94 6.27
N GLN A 185 -9.86 -32.55 5.16
CA GLN A 185 -9.04 -32.80 3.99
C GLN A 185 -8.64 -31.50 3.27
N GLU A 186 -9.54 -30.51 3.20
CA GLU A 186 -9.24 -29.20 2.62
C GLU A 186 -8.22 -28.44 3.48
N ARG A 187 -8.37 -28.48 4.80
CA ARG A 187 -7.41 -27.85 5.74
C ARG A 187 -6.02 -28.46 5.60
N SER A 188 -5.90 -29.79 5.60
CA SER A 188 -4.62 -30.47 5.40
C SER A 188 -3.99 -30.20 4.02
N GLN A 189 -4.80 -30.07 2.97
CA GLN A 189 -4.32 -29.69 1.63
C GLN A 189 -3.75 -28.27 1.61
N MET A 190 -4.36 -27.33 2.32
CA MET A 190 -3.87 -25.94 2.41
C MET A 190 -2.58 -25.83 3.20
N GLU A 191 -2.50 -26.47 4.37
CA GLU A 191 -1.26 -26.54 5.17
C GLU A 191 -0.11 -27.17 4.36
N LEU A 192 -0.41 -28.22 3.58
CA LEU A 192 0.57 -28.85 2.70
C LEU A 192 1.07 -27.90 1.61
N ARG A 193 0.18 -27.08 1.01
CA ARG A 193 0.57 -26.09 -0.01
C ARG A 193 1.48 -25.01 0.56
N GLU A 194 1.15 -24.47 1.74
CA GLU A 194 2.01 -23.48 2.41
C GLU A 194 3.39 -24.08 2.71
N TYR A 195 3.43 -25.29 3.27
CA TYR A 195 4.67 -25.99 3.57
C TYR A 195 5.52 -26.24 2.31
N GLN A 196 4.90 -26.65 1.20
CA GLN A 196 5.58 -26.87 -0.07
C GLN A 196 6.16 -25.57 -0.64
N ALA A 197 5.42 -24.47 -0.59
CA ALA A 197 5.91 -23.16 -1.02
C ALA A 197 7.11 -22.71 -0.17
N MET A 198 7.04 -22.86 1.15
CA MET A 198 8.16 -22.56 2.06
C MET A 198 9.40 -23.42 1.75
N LYS A 199 9.21 -24.71 1.50
CA LYS A 199 10.30 -25.61 1.13
C LYS A 199 10.99 -25.19 -0.18
N HIS A 200 10.23 -24.69 -1.15
CA HIS A 200 10.78 -24.17 -2.41
C HIS A 200 11.57 -22.88 -2.19
N ILE A 201 11.09 -21.96 -1.34
CA ILE A 201 11.85 -20.75 -0.96
C ILE A 201 13.22 -21.15 -0.38
N VAL A 202 13.24 -22.09 0.56
CA VAL A 202 14.49 -22.56 1.19
C VAL A 202 15.41 -23.22 0.16
N ALA A 203 14.88 -23.99 -0.79
CA ALA A 203 15.67 -24.61 -1.85
C ALA A 203 16.38 -23.54 -2.72
N VAL A 204 15.63 -22.54 -3.18
CA VAL A 204 16.16 -21.42 -3.98
C VAL A 204 17.21 -20.61 -3.21
N MET A 205 16.98 -20.34 -1.92
CA MET A 205 17.95 -19.66 -1.07
C MET A 205 19.25 -20.47 -0.88
N ASN A 206 19.17 -21.80 -0.81
CA ASN A 206 20.36 -22.67 -0.73
C ASN A 206 21.17 -22.69 -2.04
N GLU A 207 20.50 -22.63 -3.18
CA GLU A 207 21.16 -22.47 -4.48
C GLU A 207 21.95 -21.16 -4.55
N MET A 208 21.35 -20.07 -4.07
CA MET A 208 21.99 -18.76 -3.96
C MET A 208 23.21 -18.79 -3.05
N TYR A 209 23.09 -19.38 -1.85
CA TYR A 209 24.22 -19.57 -0.94
C TYR A 209 25.36 -20.36 -1.61
N THR A 210 25.03 -21.45 -2.30
CA THR A 210 26.02 -22.28 -2.99
C THR A 210 26.72 -21.51 -4.12
N LYS A 211 25.98 -20.67 -4.85
CA LYS A 211 26.50 -19.86 -5.94
C LYS A 211 27.46 -18.77 -5.48
N TYR A 212 27.20 -18.15 -4.33
CA TYR A 212 27.93 -16.96 -3.86
C TYR A 212 28.86 -17.18 -2.67
N LYS A 213 29.01 -18.42 -2.18
CA LYS A 213 29.99 -18.80 -1.14
C LYS A 213 31.48 -18.67 -1.57
N LYS A 214 31.79 -18.16 -2.76
CA LYS A 214 33.17 -18.07 -3.25
C LYS A 214 33.99 -17.01 -2.53
#